data_AF-A0A523PRM6-F1
#
_entry.id   AF-A0A523PRM6-F1
#
_cell.length_a   1.000
_cell.length_b   1.000
_cell.length_c   1.000
_cell.angle_alpha   90.00
_cell.angle_beta   90.00
_cell.angle_gamma   90.00
#
_symmetry.space_group_name_H-M   'P 1'
#
loop_
_entity.id
_entity.type
_entity.pdbx_description
1 polymer ?
#
loop_
_entity_poly.entity_id
_entity_poly.type
_entity_poly.pdbx_seq_one_letter_code
_entity_poly.pdbx_strand_id
1 'polypeptide(L)'
;MARWYDRHDKLGEYLDLMAELSPEQRDELVKGIMAIIKRESPDFLSDLVLQFPLDLFRRRWYDKDPYLWLVFNGLEYADDAVVEKVVGYLEENASAVKGECDLKRSAR
;
A
#
# COMPACT_ATOMS: atom_id res chain seq x y z
N MET A 1 -0.83 -2.97 -20.47
CA MET A 1 -0.28 -4.01 -19.59
C MET A 1 -0.93 -3.78 -18.24
N ALA A 2 -1.89 -4.64 -17.85
CA ALA A 2 -2.62 -4.46 -16.60
C ALA A 2 -1.68 -4.71 -15.41
N ARG A 3 -1.77 -3.91 -14.36
CA ARG A 3 -1.07 -4.11 -13.10
C ARG A 3 -1.76 -5.27 -12.35
N TRP A 4 -1.03 -5.99 -11.50
CA TRP A 4 -1.59 -7.17 -10.81
C TRP A 4 -2.79 -6.80 -9.93
N TYR A 5 -2.77 -5.59 -9.36
CA TYR A 5 -3.80 -5.03 -8.49
C TYR A 5 -4.98 -4.40 -9.25
N ASP A 6 -4.90 -4.24 -10.58
CA ASP A 6 -6.04 -3.80 -11.41
C ASP A 6 -7.16 -4.86 -11.41
N ARG A 7 -6.89 -6.07 -10.92
CA ARG A 7 -7.90 -7.12 -10.68
C ARG A 7 -8.78 -6.85 -9.46
N HIS A 8 -8.36 -5.91 -8.60
CA HIS A 8 -9.07 -5.52 -7.39
C HIS A 8 -9.39 -4.02 -7.49
N ASP A 9 -10.54 -3.68 -8.08
CA ASP A 9 -10.92 -2.30 -8.41
C ASP A 9 -10.65 -1.30 -7.26
N LYS A 10 -11.12 -1.62 -6.05
CA LYS A 10 -10.91 -0.76 -4.87
C LYS A 10 -9.46 -0.65 -4.43
N LEU A 11 -8.72 -1.76 -4.44
CA LEU A 11 -7.32 -1.76 -4.01
C LEU A 11 -6.47 -0.91 -4.95
N GLY A 12 -6.68 -1.04 -6.26
CA GLY A 12 -5.98 -0.26 -7.26
C GLY A 12 -6.17 1.25 -7.09
N GLU A 13 -7.41 1.69 -6.83
CA GLU A 13 -7.71 3.09 -6.56
C GLU A 13 -6.93 3.63 -5.34
N TYR A 14 -6.92 2.88 -4.23
CA TYR A 14 -6.22 3.33 -3.02
C TYR A 14 -4.69 3.31 -3.18
N LEU A 15 -4.13 2.31 -3.85
CA LEU A 15 -2.68 2.24 -4.11
C LEU A 15 -2.22 3.37 -5.04
N ASP A 16 -3.04 3.77 -6.00
CA ASP A 16 -2.74 4.90 -6.87
C ASP A 16 -2.88 6.23 -6.12
N LEU A 17 -3.87 6.38 -5.23
CA LEU A 17 -3.98 7.53 -4.33
C LEU A 17 -2.75 7.70 -3.44
N MET A 18 -2.17 6.60 -2.94
CA MET A 18 -0.93 6.64 -2.14
C MET A 18 0.24 7.32 -2.87
N ALA A 19 0.26 7.26 -4.20
CA ALA A 19 1.29 7.93 -5.01
C ALA A 19 1.22 9.47 -4.91
N GLU A 20 0.03 10.01 -4.68
CA GLU A 20 -0.23 11.45 -4.60
C GLU A 20 -0.08 12.02 -3.19
N LEU A 21 -0.05 11.15 -2.16
CA LEU A 21 0.09 11.55 -0.76
C LEU A 21 1.48 12.10 -0.45
N SER A 22 1.55 12.93 0.60
CA SER A 22 2.85 13.34 1.16
C SER A 22 3.59 12.13 1.74
N PRO A 23 4.93 12.17 1.80
CA PRO A 23 5.72 11.09 2.39
C PRO A 23 5.25 10.70 3.79
N GLU A 24 4.88 11.68 4.62
CA GLU A 24 4.45 11.44 6.01
C GLU A 24 3.10 10.71 6.07
N GLN A 25 2.14 11.14 5.26
CA GLN A 25 0.83 10.47 5.17
C GLN A 25 0.98 9.05 4.61
N ARG A 26 1.86 8.89 3.62
CA ARG A 26 2.15 7.60 3.02
C ARG A 26 2.79 6.64 4.02
N ASP A 27 3.77 7.11 4.79
CA ASP A 27 4.46 6.30 5.80
C ASP A 27 3.50 5.78 6.85
N GLU A 28 2.55 6.60 7.31
CA GLU A 28 1.52 6.17 8.27
C GLU A 28 0.64 5.06 7.70
N LEU A 29 0.19 5.19 6.44
CA LEU A 29 -0.57 4.13 5.78
C LEU A 29 0.26 2.86 5.60
N VAL A 30 1.51 2.98 5.17
CA VAL A 30 2.42 1.84 4.99
C VAL A 30 2.62 1.09 6.30
N LYS A 31 2.85 1.78 7.42
CA LYS A 31 2.96 1.16 8.75
C LYS A 31 1.69 0.40 9.12
N GLY A 32 0.52 0.98 8.86
CA GLY A 32 -0.77 0.32 9.14
C GLY A 32 -0.97 -0.94 8.30
N ILE A 33 -0.68 -0.86 7.00
CA ILE A 33 -0.76 -2.03 6.10
C ILE A 33 0.21 -3.12 6.55
N MET A 34 1.46 -2.77 6.86
CA MET A 34 2.44 -3.73 7.36
C MET A 34 2.00 -4.38 8.68
N ALA A 35 1.36 -3.62 9.57
CA ALA A 35 0.82 -4.16 10.81
C ALA A 35 -0.31 -5.17 10.56
N ILE A 36 -1.17 -4.92 9.58
CA ILE A 36 -2.22 -5.86 9.15
C ILE A 36 -1.56 -7.13 8.61
N ILE A 37 -0.66 -7.01 7.62
CA ILE A 37 0.01 -8.15 7.00
C ILE A 37 0.73 -9.00 8.07
N LYS A 38 1.48 -8.36 8.96
CA LYS A 38 2.21 -9.05 10.04
C LYS A 38 1.28 -9.75 11.04
N ARG A 39 0.11 -9.19 11.33
CA ARG A 39 -0.86 -9.81 12.25
C ARG A 39 -1.48 -11.07 11.64
N GLU A 40 -1.81 -11.00 10.35
CA GLU A 40 -2.47 -12.11 9.65
C GLU A 40 -1.47 -13.20 9.24
N SER A 41 -0.23 -12.82 8.95
CA SER A 41 0.80 -13.75 8.49
C SER A 41 2.19 -13.30 8.98
N PRO A 42 2.59 -13.68 10.21
CA PRO A 42 3.78 -13.17 10.88
C PRO A 42 5.10 -13.44 10.15
N ASP A 43 5.17 -14.58 9.45
CA ASP A 43 6.37 -15.04 8.74
C ASP A 43 6.40 -14.60 7.27
N PHE A 44 5.25 -14.17 6.75
CA PHE A 44 5.08 -13.83 5.34
C PHE A 44 6.01 -12.72 4.85
N LEU A 45 6.24 -11.69 5.69
CA LEU A 45 7.17 -10.61 5.34
C LEU A 45 8.62 -11.11 5.27
N SER A 46 9.00 -12.05 6.14
CA SER A 46 10.33 -12.66 6.13
C SER A 46 10.51 -13.54 4.88
N ASP A 47 9.48 -14.28 4.50
CA ASP A 47 9.47 -15.12 3.31
C ASP A 47 9.53 -14.31 2.02
N LEU A 48 8.83 -13.17 1.95
CA LEU A 48 8.88 -12.24 0.81
C LEU A 48 10.28 -11.65 0.57
N VAL A 49 11.00 -11.29 1.64
CA VAL A 49 12.36 -10.75 1.54
C VAL A 49 13.33 -11.79 0.96
N LEU A 50 13.11 -13.07 1.26
CA LEU A 50 13.91 -14.17 0.73
C LEU A 50 13.52 -14.53 -0.72
N GLN A 51 12.24 -14.43 -1.07
CA GLN A 51 11.72 -14.82 -2.38
C GLN A 51 11.90 -13.77 -3.47
N PHE A 52 11.91 -12.49 -3.11
CA PHE A 52 11.96 -11.40 -4.08
C PHE A 52 13.15 -10.49 -3.77
N PRO A 53 14.32 -10.69 -4.40
CA PRO A 53 15.41 -9.72 -4.26
C PRO A 53 14.92 -8.35 -4.74
N LEU A 54 15.26 -7.28 -3.99
CA LEU A 54 14.97 -5.89 -4.37
C LEU A 54 15.48 -5.64 -5.80
N ASP A 55 14.56 -5.61 -6.75
CA ASP A 55 14.88 -5.43 -8.16
C ASP A 55 15.04 -3.93 -8.44
N LEU A 56 16.29 -3.46 -8.32
CA LEU A 56 16.70 -2.07 -8.52
C LEU A 56 16.45 -1.56 -9.95
N PHE A 57 16.06 -2.43 -10.90
CA PHE A 57 15.81 -2.07 -12.29
C PHE A 57 14.34 -1.82 -12.62
N ARG A 58 13.42 -2.00 -11.66
CA ARG A 58 11.99 -1.72 -11.88
C ARG A 58 11.70 -0.21 -11.87
N ARG A 59 10.69 0.18 -12.65
CA ARG A 59 10.39 1.58 -13.03
C ARG A 59 9.23 2.20 -12.25
N ARG A 60 8.61 1.50 -11.31
CA ARG A 60 7.42 2.02 -10.61
C ARG A 60 7.87 2.95 -9.49
N TRP A 61 7.01 3.91 -9.16
CA TRP A 61 7.33 4.99 -8.22
C TRP A 61 7.65 4.48 -6.80
N TYR A 62 7.12 3.31 -6.45
CA TYR A 62 7.29 2.66 -5.14
C TYR A 62 8.47 1.68 -5.07
N ASP A 63 9.11 1.32 -6.19
CA ASP A 63 10.13 0.26 -6.20
C ASP A 63 11.43 0.67 -5.48
N LYS A 64 11.69 1.98 -5.36
CA LYS A 64 12.89 2.50 -4.69
C LYS A 64 12.78 2.55 -3.16
N ASP A 65 11.55 2.46 -2.66
CA ASP A 65 11.27 2.48 -1.24
C ASP A 65 11.06 1.03 -0.79
N PRO A 66 11.92 0.50 0.11
CA PRO A 66 11.86 -0.89 0.51
C PRO A 66 10.54 -1.25 1.21
N TYR A 67 9.91 -0.30 1.93
CA TYR A 67 8.66 -0.55 2.64
C TYR A 67 7.46 -0.54 1.70
N LEU A 68 7.41 0.42 0.78
CA LEU A 68 6.36 0.41 -0.25
C LEU A 68 6.52 -0.81 -1.15
N TRP A 69 7.73 -1.13 -1.58
CA TRP A 69 7.99 -2.34 -2.34
C TRP A 69 7.51 -3.58 -1.58
N LEU A 70 7.77 -3.68 -0.27
CA LEU A 70 7.33 -4.81 0.56
C LEU A 70 5.80 -4.88 0.66
N VAL A 71 5.13 -3.74 0.83
CA VAL A 71 3.65 -3.66 0.86
C VAL A 71 3.06 -4.10 -0.48
N PHE A 72 3.56 -3.58 -1.60
CA PHE A 72 3.02 -3.89 -2.92
C PHE A 72 3.26 -5.35 -3.30
N ASN A 73 4.44 -5.91 -3.05
CA ASN A 73 4.68 -7.33 -3.31
C ASN A 73 3.95 -8.20 -2.28
N GLY A 74 3.88 -7.78 -1.02
CA GLY A 74 3.14 -8.51 0.01
C GLY A 74 1.67 -8.66 -0.31
N LEU A 75 1.02 -7.59 -0.77
CA LEU A 75 -0.38 -7.65 -1.18
C LEU A 75 -0.62 -8.47 -2.46
N GLU A 76 0.38 -8.61 -3.34
CA GLU A 76 0.26 -9.43 -4.55
C GLU A 76 0.12 -10.92 -4.23
N TYR A 77 0.75 -11.38 -3.15
CA TYR A 77 0.76 -12.78 -2.72
C TYR A 77 -0.11 -13.03 -1.47
N ALA A 78 -0.75 -11.99 -0.94
CA ALA A 78 -1.60 -12.11 0.23
C ALA A 78 -2.94 -12.77 -0.14
N ASP A 79 -3.51 -13.52 0.79
CA ASP A 79 -4.86 -14.07 0.62
C ASP A 79 -5.90 -12.95 0.55
N ASP A 80 -7.01 -13.21 -0.14
CA ASP A 80 -8.11 -12.25 -0.33
C ASP A 80 -8.61 -11.64 0.99
N ALA A 81 -8.62 -12.42 2.08
CA ALA A 81 -9.02 -11.92 3.41
C ALA A 81 -8.09 -10.84 3.97
N VAL A 82 -6.79 -10.90 3.67
CA VAL A 82 -5.82 -9.86 4.05
C VAL A 82 -6.02 -8.64 3.16
N VAL A 83 -6.22 -8.84 1.86
CA VAL A 83 -6.50 -7.77 0.90
C VAL A 83 -7.76 -7.01 1.31
N GLU A 84 -8.85 -7.68 1.67
CA GLU A 84 -10.08 -7.04 2.15
C GLU A 84 -9.86 -6.20 3.42
N LYS A 85 -9.10 -6.73 4.40
CA LYS A 85 -8.75 -5.98 5.62
C LYS A 85 -7.93 -4.72 5.31
N VAL A 86 -7.00 -4.82 4.36
CA VAL A 86 -6.19 -3.68 3.92
C VAL A 86 -7.04 -2.66 3.16
N VAL A 87 -7.96 -3.10 2.30
CA VAL A 87 -8.91 -2.21 1.63
C VAL A 87 -9.78 -1.48 2.66
N GLY A 88 -10.32 -2.18 3.66
CA GLY A 88 -11.09 -1.53 4.73
C GLY A 88 -10.28 -0.50 5.52
N TYR A 89 -9.03 -0.83 5.89
CA TYR A 89 -8.12 0.10 6.53
C TYR A 89 -7.84 1.33 5.65
N LEU A 90 -7.57 1.12 4.35
CA LEU A 90 -7.33 2.20 3.40
C LEU A 90 -8.58 3.06 3.19
N GLU A 91 -9.78 2.49 3.20
CA GLU A 91 -11.05 3.23 3.07
C GLU A 91 -11.31 4.14 4.28
N GLU A 92 -11.09 3.63 5.49
CA GLU A 92 -11.20 4.41 6.75
C GLU A 92 -10.20 5.56 6.79
N ASN A 93 -8.95 5.30 6.40
CA ASN A 93 -7.88 6.30 6.46
C ASN A 93 -7.88 7.23 5.24
N ALA A 94 -8.32 6.78 4.06
CA ALA A 94 -8.48 7.65 2.89
C ALA A 94 -9.61 8.65 3.09
N SER A 95 -10.66 8.32 3.85
CA SER A 95 -11.71 9.26 4.25
C SER A 95 -11.16 10.35 5.17
N ALA A 96 -10.26 9.99 6.09
CA ALA A 96 -9.56 10.94 6.95
C ALA A 96 -8.58 11.83 6.15
N VAL A 97 -7.87 11.25 5.18
CA VAL A 97 -6.89 11.94 4.34
C VAL A 97 -7.54 12.82 3.27
N LYS A 98 -8.68 12.41 2.67
CA LYS A 98 -9.49 13.27 1.78
C LYS A 98 -9.98 14.51 2.53
N GLY A 99 -10.46 14.35 3.76
CA GLY A 99 -10.85 15.48 4.62
C GLY A 99 -9.73 16.49 4.85
N GLU A 100 -8.50 16.03 5.09
CA GLU A 100 -7.33 16.92 5.23
C GLU A 100 -6.85 17.53 3.89
N CYS A 101 -6.96 16.79 2.78
CA CYS A 101 -6.56 17.27 1.46
C CYS A 101 -7.49 18.38 0.96
N ASP A 102 -8.80 18.25 1.21
CA ASP A 102 -9.80 19.29 0.89
C ASP A 102 -9.64 20.53 1.78
N LEU A 103 -9.33 20.35 3.07
CA LEU A 103 -9.02 21.45 4.00
C LEU A 103 -7.75 22.23 3.57
N LYS A 104 -6.70 21.54 3.08
CA LYS A 104 -5.49 22.20 2.58
C LYS A 104 -5.68 22.87 1.22
N ARG A 105 -6.64 22.42 0.40
CA ARG A 105 -6.99 23.07 -0.88
C ARG A 105 -7.88 24.31 -0.71
N SER A 106 -8.74 24.34 0.31
CA SER A 106 -9.61 25.49 0.58
C SER A 106 -8.93 26.64 1.34
N ALA A 107 -7.69 26.44 1.80
CA ALA A 107 -6.89 27.44 2.51
C ALA A 107 -5.84 28.14 1.62
N ARG A 108 -5.95 28.01 0.30
CA ARG A 108 -5.04 28.62 -0.70
C ARG A 108 -5.73 29.66 -1.55
#